data_AF-A0A412PFC1-F1
#
_entry.id   AF-A0A412PFC1-F1
#
_cell.length_a   1.000
_cell.length_b   1.000
_cell.length_c   1.000
_cell.angle_alpha   90.00
_cell.angle_beta   90.00
_cell.angle_gamma   90.00
#
_symmetry.space_group_name_H-M   'P 1'
#
loop_
_entity.id
_entity.type
_entity.pdbx_description
1 polymer ?
#
loop_
_entity_poly.entity_id
_entity_poly.type
_entity_poly.pdbx_seq_one_letter_code
_entity_poly.pdbx_strand_id
1 'polypeptide(L)'
;MKVNLMDVIDAMEMINDDETYYYNTQNEEIVYELNEDDDYDFYIPLPTKYQINEYRIMSDFVRTIEDDNKRSWFENAIHGRGAFRFFRATLERFGMETEWYHYRDAYRREIAIEWCEKHGIVYDMTAKSEEVDDDWDEEDVVEEKEPIKQVQIPLRFVRIDEDNYMSALSLCDTYLQELDQYAGISSSSDYDRAQDYLEESLEEKDIYVLSDHGRFIAMAICRMDGSVTTITDLCVVKDKRRSGVAHQLICEIQKEEVQPLHFEVPTNNPNMHAFLQAIGYAKIIHTTYTK
;
A
#
# COMPACT_ATOMS: atom_id res chain seq x y z
N MET A 1 -9.16 4.12 -10.25
CA MET A 1 -8.44 5.31 -9.76
C MET A 1 -6.96 5.03 -9.83
N LYS A 2 -6.21 5.92 -10.45
CA LYS A 2 -4.75 5.89 -10.47
C LYS A 2 -4.16 7.27 -10.22
N VAL A 3 -2.97 7.34 -9.65
CA VAL A 3 -2.26 8.60 -9.42
C VAL A 3 -0.78 8.47 -9.75
N ASN A 4 -0.19 9.59 -10.17
CA ASN A 4 1.26 9.70 -10.24
C ASN A 4 1.81 9.88 -8.83
N LEU A 5 2.69 8.98 -8.39
CA LEU A 5 3.25 9.03 -7.04
C LEU A 5 4.10 10.29 -6.83
N MET A 6 4.72 10.83 -7.88
CA MET A 6 5.49 12.07 -7.80
C MET A 6 4.58 13.27 -7.54
N ASP A 7 3.44 13.35 -8.23
CA ASP A 7 2.46 14.43 -8.02
C ASP A 7 1.99 14.45 -6.55
N VAL A 8 1.79 13.27 -5.93
CA VAL A 8 1.44 13.16 -4.50
C VAL A 8 2.57 13.65 -3.61
N ILE A 9 3.81 13.26 -3.88
CA ILE A 9 5.00 13.67 -3.11
C ILE A 9 5.22 15.19 -3.22
N ASP A 10 5.09 15.75 -4.42
CA ASP A 10 5.25 17.18 -4.69
C ASP A 10 4.17 17.98 -3.96
N ALA A 11 2.91 17.55 -4.05
CA ALA A 11 1.81 18.16 -3.30
C ALA A 11 2.08 18.11 -1.79
N MET A 12 2.60 17.00 -1.26
CA MET A 12 2.99 16.87 0.15
C MET A 12 4.17 17.77 0.55
N GLU A 13 5.03 18.19 -0.38
CA GLU A 13 6.09 19.18 -0.13
C GLU A 13 5.55 20.61 -0.07
N MET A 14 4.47 20.89 -0.78
CA MET A 14 3.85 22.20 -0.85
C MET A 14 2.84 22.48 0.29
N ILE A 15 2.54 21.49 1.15
CA ILE A 15 1.59 21.65 2.27
C ILE A 15 2.15 22.65 3.31
N ASN A 16 1.44 23.77 3.48
CA ASN A 16 1.67 24.72 4.56
C ASN A 16 0.78 24.44 5.79
N ASP A 17 0.96 25.25 6.83
CA ASP A 17 0.29 25.07 8.12
C ASP A 17 -1.25 25.16 8.07
N ASP A 18 -1.79 25.83 7.05
CA ASP A 18 -3.20 26.19 6.91
C ASP A 18 -3.87 25.57 5.66
N GLU A 19 -3.15 24.72 4.90
CA GLU A 19 -3.54 24.31 3.54
C GLU A 19 -3.55 22.77 3.42
N THR A 20 -4.56 22.20 2.76
CA THR A 20 -4.67 20.75 2.53
C THR A 20 -4.96 20.49 1.06
N TYR A 21 -4.16 19.63 0.43
CA TYR A 21 -4.42 19.17 -0.93
C TYR A 21 -5.40 18.00 -0.90
N TYR A 22 -6.17 17.85 -1.98
CA TYR A 22 -7.15 16.80 -2.16
C TYR A 22 -6.91 16.09 -3.49
N TYR A 23 -7.04 14.78 -3.49
CA TYR A 23 -7.09 13.98 -4.71
C TYR A 23 -8.54 13.80 -5.12
N ASN A 24 -8.88 14.24 -6.32
CA ASN A 24 -10.19 14.07 -6.91
C ASN A 24 -10.27 12.74 -7.65
N THR A 25 -11.17 11.88 -7.19
CA THR A 25 -11.35 10.51 -7.69
C THR A 25 -12.01 10.43 -9.08
N GLN A 26 -12.66 11.50 -9.55
CA GLN A 26 -13.35 11.55 -10.83
C GLN A 26 -12.43 11.89 -12.00
N ASN A 27 -11.55 12.89 -11.82
CA ASN A 27 -10.62 13.34 -12.86
C ASN A 27 -9.17 12.88 -12.61
N GLU A 28 -8.90 12.23 -11.48
CA GLU A 28 -7.57 11.73 -11.10
C GLU A 28 -6.52 12.85 -10.92
N GLU A 29 -6.95 14.04 -10.49
CA GLU A 29 -6.10 15.21 -10.28
C GLU A 29 -5.96 15.59 -8.80
N ILE A 30 -4.84 16.22 -8.45
CA ILE A 30 -4.62 16.81 -7.13
C ILE A 30 -4.96 18.29 -7.18
N VAL A 31 -5.87 18.72 -6.31
CA VAL A 31 -6.33 20.10 -6.18
C VAL A 31 -5.97 20.65 -4.80
N TYR A 32 -5.78 21.96 -4.73
CA TYR A 32 -5.38 22.67 -3.53
C TYR A 32 -6.57 23.25 -2.73
N GLU A 33 -7.72 23.44 -3.38
CA GLU A 33 -8.90 24.06 -2.79
C GLU A 33 -10.17 23.39 -3.34
N LEU A 34 -11.15 23.21 -2.46
CA LEU A 34 -12.48 22.72 -2.81
C LEU A 34 -13.43 23.92 -2.89
N ASN A 35 -14.25 23.97 -3.93
CA ASN A 35 -15.31 24.97 -4.05
C ASN A 35 -16.47 24.61 -3.11
N GLU A 36 -17.27 25.60 -2.71
CA GLU A 36 -18.47 25.35 -1.88
C GLU A 36 -19.49 24.43 -2.57
N ASP A 37 -19.48 24.39 -3.91
CA ASP A 37 -20.36 23.57 -4.73
C ASP A 37 -19.79 22.17 -5.06
N ASP A 38 -18.55 21.88 -4.63
CA ASP A 38 -17.92 20.58 -4.90
C ASP A 38 -18.54 19.48 -4.03
N ASP A 39 -18.71 18.31 -4.63
CA ASP A 39 -19.18 17.12 -3.92
C ASP A 39 -17.98 16.44 -3.23
N TYR A 40 -17.89 16.66 -1.92
CA TYR A 40 -16.79 16.22 -1.05
C TYR A 40 -16.58 14.69 -1.06
N ASP A 41 -17.59 13.91 -1.45
CA ASP A 41 -17.49 12.45 -1.51
C ASP A 41 -16.46 11.97 -2.56
N PHE A 42 -16.13 12.81 -3.53
CA PHE A 42 -15.12 12.50 -4.56
C PHE A 42 -13.70 12.92 -4.20
N TYR A 43 -13.48 13.56 -3.04
CA TYR A 43 -12.20 14.15 -2.68
C TYR A 43 -11.56 13.46 -1.49
N ILE A 44 -10.36 12.93 -1.72
CA ILE A 44 -9.56 12.26 -0.69
C ILE A 44 -8.46 13.23 -0.22
N PRO A 45 -8.44 13.65 1.05
CA PRO A 45 -7.40 14.55 1.54
C PRO A 45 -6.03 13.87 1.53
N LEU A 46 -5.01 14.58 1.04
CA LEU A 46 -3.62 14.13 1.09
C LEU A 46 -3.07 14.13 2.53
N PRO A 47 -1.97 13.40 2.79
CA PRO A 47 -1.33 13.39 4.09
C PRO A 47 -0.88 14.80 4.52
N THR A 48 -1.38 15.27 5.66
CA THR A 48 -1.02 16.57 6.23
C THR A 48 0.42 16.60 6.74
N LYS A 49 1.01 17.80 6.90
CA LYS A 49 2.33 18.00 7.54
C LYS A 49 2.45 17.31 8.92
N TYR A 50 1.33 17.19 9.65
CA TYR A 50 1.29 16.56 10.97
C TYR A 50 1.41 15.03 10.88
N GLN A 51 0.86 14.43 9.82
CA GLN A 51 1.02 13.01 9.51
C GLN A 51 2.43 12.71 8.99
N ILE A 52 3.02 13.62 8.20
CA ILE A 52 4.40 13.53 7.72
C ILE A 52 5.41 13.62 8.88
N ASN A 53 5.08 14.41 9.92
CA ASN A 53 5.85 14.55 11.17
C ASN A 53 7.36 14.68 10.93
N GLU A 54 7.78 15.81 10.36
CA GLU A 54 9.18 16.04 9.96
C GLU A 54 10.18 15.85 11.12
N TYR A 55 9.75 16.15 12.36
CA TYR A 55 10.56 15.89 13.54
C TYR A 55 10.87 14.40 13.73
N ARG A 56 9.88 13.53 13.47
CA ARG A 56 10.08 12.07 13.50
C ARG A 56 11.06 11.63 12.43
N ILE A 57 10.97 12.18 11.21
CA ILE A 57 11.92 11.90 10.13
C ILE A 57 13.34 12.25 10.55
N MET A 58 13.54 13.43 11.14
CA MET A 58 14.85 13.84 11.66
C MET A 58 15.35 12.87 12.72
N SER A 59 14.52 12.57 13.72
CA SER A 59 14.85 11.64 14.81
C SER A 59 15.23 10.25 14.33
N ASP A 60 14.47 9.71 13.38
CA ASP A 60 14.73 8.39 12.79
C ASP A 60 15.98 8.39 11.91
N PHE A 61 16.24 9.46 11.15
CA PHE A 61 17.51 9.63 10.43
C PHE A 61 18.71 9.58 11.37
N VAL A 62 18.67 10.30 12.50
CA VAL A 62 19.76 10.29 13.49
C VAL A 62 20.07 8.87 13.97
N ARG A 63 19.05 8.03 14.14
CA ARG A 63 19.22 6.62 14.56
C ARG A 63 19.93 5.76 13.51
N THR A 64 19.91 6.14 12.24
CA THR A 64 20.61 5.41 11.16
C THR A 64 22.11 5.73 11.09
N ILE A 65 22.56 6.82 11.73
CA ILE A 65 23.97 7.23 11.71
C ILE A 65 24.80 6.27 12.57
N GLU A 66 25.73 5.54 11.97
CA GLU A 66 26.57 4.56 12.69
C GLU A 66 27.65 5.20 13.58
N ASP A 67 28.22 6.33 13.16
CA ASP A 67 29.26 7.05 13.90
C ASP A 67 28.68 7.71 15.15
N ASP A 68 29.02 7.17 16.32
CA ASP A 68 28.52 7.64 17.62
C ASP A 68 28.83 9.12 17.90
N ASN A 69 29.96 9.65 17.41
CA ASN A 69 30.28 11.07 17.58
C ASN A 69 29.31 11.92 16.74
N LYS A 70 29.13 11.57 15.46
CA LYS A 70 28.17 12.29 14.59
C LYS A 70 26.76 12.17 15.14
N ARG A 71 26.34 10.96 15.53
CA ARG A 71 25.02 10.70 16.13
C ARG A 71 24.78 11.61 17.33
N SER A 72 25.71 11.70 18.27
CA SER A 72 25.56 12.58 19.45
C SER A 72 25.41 14.06 19.08
N TRP A 73 26.11 14.55 18.05
CA TRP A 73 25.91 15.92 17.56
C TRP A 73 24.50 16.12 17.00
N PHE A 74 24.02 15.18 16.19
CA PHE A 74 22.68 15.23 15.61
C PHE A 74 21.57 15.08 16.67
N GLU A 75 21.75 14.18 17.64
CA GLU A 75 20.84 14.05 18.79
C GLU A 75 20.71 15.38 19.50
N ASN A 76 21.82 16.05 19.84
CA ASN A 76 21.74 17.37 20.46
C ASN A 76 21.10 18.43 19.56
N ALA A 77 21.34 18.35 18.24
CA ALA A 77 20.81 19.30 17.27
C ALA A 77 19.29 19.25 17.10
N ILE A 78 18.67 18.09 17.34
CA ILE A 78 17.21 17.93 17.20
C ILE A 78 16.42 18.33 18.47
N HIS A 79 17.06 18.76 19.55
CA HIS A 79 16.35 19.15 20.78
C HIS A 79 16.06 20.66 20.87
N GLY A 80 14.81 21.01 21.20
CA GLY A 80 14.42 22.36 21.63
C GLY A 80 14.13 23.37 20.51
N ARG A 81 14.03 24.65 20.89
CA ARG A 81 13.70 25.73 19.94
C ARG A 81 14.85 25.96 18.96
N GLY A 82 14.54 25.88 17.67
CA GLY A 82 15.53 26.03 16.59
C GLY A 82 16.19 24.72 16.15
N ALA A 83 15.65 23.57 16.56
CA ALA A 83 16.15 22.23 16.20
C ALA A 83 16.43 22.09 14.69
N PHE A 84 15.50 22.50 13.83
CA PHE A 84 15.68 22.45 12.37
C PHE A 84 16.91 23.23 11.88
N ARG A 85 17.16 24.42 12.44
CA ARG A 85 18.33 25.23 12.07
C ARG A 85 19.64 24.57 12.52
N PHE A 86 19.66 24.05 13.75
CA PHE A 86 20.84 23.36 14.28
C PHE A 86 21.11 22.06 13.55
N PHE A 87 20.06 21.31 13.20
CA PHE A 87 20.16 20.09 12.41
C PHE A 87 20.77 20.38 11.04
N ARG A 88 20.29 21.40 10.32
CA ARG A 88 20.86 21.81 9.03
C ARG A 88 22.33 22.22 9.14
N ALA A 89 22.68 23.02 10.14
CA ALA A 89 24.09 23.37 10.38
C ALA A 89 24.96 22.15 10.72
N THR A 90 24.37 21.11 11.31
CA THR A 90 25.06 19.85 11.63
C THR A 90 25.22 18.98 10.37
N LEU A 91 24.23 18.95 9.47
CA LEU A 91 24.34 18.34 8.14
C LEU A 91 25.50 18.96 7.34
N GLU A 92 25.51 20.29 7.23
CA GLU A 92 26.57 21.06 6.55
C GLU A 92 27.95 20.72 7.12
N ARG A 93 28.07 20.71 8.45
CA ARG A 93 29.34 20.44 9.15
C ARG A 93 29.91 19.05 8.86
N PHE A 94 29.06 18.04 8.77
CA PHE A 94 29.49 16.66 8.53
C PHE A 94 29.39 16.22 7.07
N GLY A 95 28.93 17.10 6.18
CA GLY A 95 28.72 16.81 4.76
C GLY A 95 27.66 15.72 4.52
N MET A 96 26.61 15.68 5.35
CA MET A 96 25.58 14.62 5.32
C MET A 96 24.27 15.07 4.66
N GLU A 97 24.30 16.19 3.92
CA GLU A 97 23.11 16.75 3.27
C GLU A 97 22.50 15.78 2.26
N THR A 98 23.32 15.18 1.41
CA THR A 98 22.87 14.23 0.39
C THR A 98 22.20 13.02 1.01
N GLU A 99 22.79 12.44 2.05
CA GLU A 99 22.22 11.31 2.80
C GLU A 99 20.90 11.67 3.47
N TRP A 100 20.81 12.88 4.02
CA TRP A 100 19.57 13.39 4.59
C TRP A 100 18.48 13.56 3.54
N TYR A 101 18.77 14.18 2.39
CA TYR A 101 17.80 14.36 1.31
C TYR A 101 17.32 13.00 0.79
N HIS A 102 18.23 12.07 0.51
CA HIS A 102 17.84 10.71 0.10
C HIS A 102 16.96 10.00 1.14
N TYR A 103 17.29 10.13 2.44
CA TYR A 103 16.49 9.53 3.51
C TYR A 103 15.10 10.15 3.60
N ARG A 104 15.03 11.49 3.58
CA ARG A 104 13.79 12.25 3.65
C ARG A 104 12.88 11.94 2.46
N ASP A 105 13.44 11.91 1.24
CA ASP A 105 12.68 11.65 0.03
C ASP A 105 12.19 10.18 -0.01
N ALA A 106 12.99 9.23 0.49
CA ALA A 106 12.56 7.85 0.66
C ALA A 106 11.41 7.73 1.67
N TYR A 107 11.47 8.46 2.78
CA TYR A 107 10.41 8.47 3.79
C TYR A 107 9.12 9.12 3.27
N ARG A 108 9.22 10.24 2.54
CA ARG A 108 8.06 10.89 1.90
C ARG A 108 7.40 9.96 0.87
N ARG A 109 8.21 9.26 0.07
CA ARG A 109 7.71 8.22 -0.85
C ARG A 109 6.95 7.13 -0.11
N GLU A 110 7.46 6.68 1.04
CA GLU A 110 6.78 5.66 1.85
C GLU A 110 5.40 6.12 2.31
N ILE A 111 5.28 7.34 2.83
CA ILE A 111 3.99 7.89 3.24
C ILE A 111 3.03 8.02 2.04
N ALA A 112 3.51 8.48 0.89
CA ALA A 112 2.69 8.60 -0.31
C ALA A 112 2.16 7.22 -0.76
N ILE A 113 3.00 6.18 -0.69
CA ILE A 113 2.60 4.80 -0.97
C ILE A 113 1.57 4.33 0.05
N GLU A 114 1.83 4.47 1.35
CA GLU A 114 0.89 4.07 2.41
C GLU A 114 -0.47 4.74 2.25
N TRP A 115 -0.48 6.03 1.89
CA TRP A 115 -1.71 6.77 1.59
C TRP A 115 -2.43 6.19 0.38
N CYS A 116 -1.73 5.91 -0.72
CA CYS A 116 -2.34 5.28 -1.90
C CYS A 116 -2.94 3.91 -1.56
N GLU A 117 -2.18 3.06 -0.85
CA GLU A 117 -2.65 1.72 -0.45
C GLU A 117 -3.88 1.81 0.47
N LYS A 118 -3.85 2.73 1.45
CA LYS A 118 -4.96 2.95 2.38
C LYS A 118 -6.26 3.32 1.66
N HIS A 119 -6.17 4.07 0.57
CA HIS A 119 -7.32 4.52 -0.21
C HIS A 119 -7.57 3.67 -1.47
N GLY A 120 -6.86 2.54 -1.63
CA GLY A 120 -7.00 1.66 -2.79
C GLY A 120 -6.60 2.30 -4.12
N ILE A 121 -5.75 3.34 -4.11
CA ILE A 121 -5.35 4.06 -5.32
C ILE A 121 -4.16 3.34 -5.97
N VAL A 122 -4.28 3.02 -7.26
CA VAL A 122 -3.16 2.49 -8.05
C VAL A 122 -2.14 3.61 -8.30
N TYR A 123 -0.85 3.34 -8.18
CA TYR A 123 0.16 4.38 -8.40
C TYR A 123 1.27 3.95 -9.36
N ASP A 124 1.82 4.94 -10.06
CA ASP A 124 3.02 4.77 -10.89
C ASP A 124 4.06 5.85 -10.58
N MET A 125 5.30 5.63 -11.03
CA MET A 125 6.40 6.62 -10.90
C MET A 125 6.78 7.22 -12.25
N THR A 126 5.90 7.16 -13.26
CA THR A 126 6.27 7.66 -14.59
C THR A 126 6.28 9.18 -14.56
N ALA A 127 7.42 9.84 -14.80
CA ALA A 127 7.43 11.30 -14.93
C ALA A 127 6.47 11.70 -16.05
N LYS A 128 5.57 12.67 -15.81
CA LYS A 128 4.85 13.34 -16.89
C LYS A 128 5.92 13.86 -17.85
N SER A 129 5.94 13.36 -19.07
CA SER A 129 6.66 14.04 -20.14
C SER A 129 5.94 15.36 -20.33
N GLU A 130 6.48 16.44 -19.77
CA GLU A 130 6.04 17.78 -20.08
C GLU A 130 6.05 17.90 -21.61
N GLU A 131 4.90 18.15 -22.22
CA GLU A 131 4.86 18.64 -23.58
C GLU A 131 5.60 19.98 -23.52
N VAL A 132 6.83 19.99 -24.04
CA VAL A 132 7.65 21.19 -24.15
C VAL A 132 6.82 22.18 -24.97
N ASP A 133 6.33 23.24 -24.33
CA ASP A 133 5.82 24.40 -25.04
C ASP A 133 6.95 24.87 -25.99
N ASP A 134 6.69 24.85 -27.29
CA ASP A 134 7.63 25.10 -28.40
C ASP A 134 8.19 26.56 -28.42
N ASP A 135 8.11 27.30 -27.32
CA ASP A 135 8.39 28.75 -27.21
C ASP A 135 9.52 29.10 -26.21
N TRP A 136 10.38 28.14 -25.84
CA TRP A 136 11.51 28.38 -24.93
C TRP A 136 12.83 28.67 -25.67
N ASP A 137 13.44 29.82 -25.35
CA ASP A 137 14.70 30.33 -25.90
C ASP A 137 15.88 29.34 -25.74
N GLU A 138 16.71 29.21 -26.79
CA GLU A 138 17.78 28.21 -27.01
C GLU A 138 18.96 28.19 -26.01
N GLU A 139 18.89 28.77 -24.81
CA GLU A 139 20.06 28.86 -23.89
C GLU A 139 19.97 28.13 -22.54
N ASP A 140 18.87 27.45 -22.21
CA ASP A 140 18.82 26.62 -21.00
C ASP A 140 19.26 25.18 -21.29
N VAL A 141 20.51 24.88 -20.93
CA VAL A 141 21.09 23.53 -20.94
C VAL A 141 20.26 22.64 -20.00
N VAL A 142 19.35 21.86 -20.56
CA VAL A 142 18.65 20.79 -19.84
C VAL A 142 19.70 19.76 -19.43
N GLU A 143 20.11 19.76 -18.17
CA GLU A 143 20.92 18.65 -17.63
C GLU A 143 20.13 17.35 -17.84
N GLU A 144 20.63 16.47 -18.71
CA GLU A 144 20.07 15.14 -18.92
C GLU A 144 20.03 14.41 -17.56
N LYS A 145 18.85 14.40 -16.92
CA LYS A 145 18.63 13.61 -15.70
C LYS A 145 18.94 12.16 -16.04
N GLU A 146 19.94 11.57 -15.36
CA GLU A 146 20.28 10.16 -15.54
C GLU A 146 19.02 9.29 -15.46
N PRO A 147 18.90 8.23 -16.28
CA PRO A 147 17.70 7.39 -16.30
C PRO A 147 17.41 6.88 -14.89
N ILE A 148 16.25 7.26 -14.36
CA ILE A 148 15.79 6.86 -13.03
C ILE A 148 15.87 5.34 -12.96
N LYS A 149 16.83 4.81 -12.18
CA LYS A 149 16.89 3.37 -11.90
C LYS A 149 15.53 3.01 -11.31
N GLN A 150 14.75 2.19 -12.01
CA GLN A 150 13.47 1.70 -11.53
C GLN A 150 13.66 1.12 -10.12
N VAL A 151 13.19 1.87 -9.12
CA VAL A 151 13.20 1.41 -7.73
C VAL A 151 12.21 0.26 -7.68
N GLN A 152 12.71 -0.97 -7.49
CA GLN A 152 11.84 -2.12 -7.30
C GLN A 152 11.14 -1.95 -5.95
N ILE A 153 9.89 -1.52 -5.96
CA ILE A 153 9.07 -1.49 -4.76
C ILE A 153 8.68 -2.95 -4.45
N PRO A 154 8.94 -3.46 -3.24
CA PRO A 154 8.50 -4.79 -2.87
C PRO A 154 6.97 -4.85 -2.77
N LEU A 155 6.40 -6.05 -2.95
CA LEU A 155 4.98 -6.29 -2.71
C LEU A 155 4.60 -5.89 -1.28
N ARG A 156 3.48 -5.19 -1.14
CA ARG A 156 2.99 -4.67 0.14
C ARG A 156 1.90 -5.54 0.70
N PHE A 157 2.01 -5.83 1.98
CA PHE A 157 0.96 -6.48 2.74
C PHE A 157 0.04 -5.39 3.31
N VAL A 158 -1.25 -5.46 2.97
CA VAL A 158 -2.25 -4.44 3.30
C VAL A 158 -3.46 -5.14 3.89
N ARG A 159 -4.02 -4.59 4.98
CA ARG A 159 -5.30 -5.01 5.53
C ARG A 159 -6.41 -4.20 4.87
N ILE A 160 -7.47 -4.86 4.45
CA ILE A 160 -8.62 -4.19 3.83
C ILE A 160 -9.55 -3.63 4.90
N ASP A 161 -10.11 -2.46 4.61
CA ASP A 161 -11.15 -1.78 5.35
C ASP A 161 -12.19 -1.15 4.38
N GLU A 162 -13.14 -0.39 4.93
CA GLU A 162 -14.17 0.32 4.17
C GLU A 162 -13.60 1.36 3.17
N ASP A 163 -12.36 1.84 3.36
CA ASP A 163 -11.75 2.86 2.50
C ASP A 163 -11.11 2.26 1.22
N ASN A 164 -10.65 0.99 1.25
CA ASN A 164 -9.90 0.39 0.14
C ASN A 164 -10.48 -0.91 -0.44
N TYR A 165 -11.56 -1.47 0.13
CA TYR A 165 -12.12 -2.75 -0.35
C TYR A 165 -12.54 -2.72 -1.83
N MET A 166 -12.92 -1.56 -2.35
CA MET A 166 -13.31 -1.38 -3.75
C MET A 166 -12.19 -1.81 -4.73
N SER A 167 -10.93 -1.70 -4.32
CA SER A 167 -9.80 -2.15 -5.14
C SER A 167 -9.62 -3.67 -5.18
N ALA A 168 -10.27 -4.40 -4.26
CA ALA A 168 -10.34 -5.86 -4.27
C ALA A 168 -11.51 -6.41 -5.11
N LEU A 169 -12.43 -5.56 -5.57
CA LEU A 169 -13.67 -5.98 -6.22
C LEU A 169 -13.43 -6.89 -7.44
N SER A 170 -12.50 -6.51 -8.32
CA SER A 170 -12.15 -7.31 -9.50
C SER A 170 -11.53 -8.67 -9.15
N LEU A 171 -10.72 -8.69 -8.09
CA LEU A 171 -10.11 -9.92 -7.59
C LEU A 171 -11.17 -10.84 -6.95
N CYS A 172 -12.14 -10.26 -6.24
CA CYS A 172 -13.25 -10.97 -5.63
C CYS A 172 -14.22 -11.53 -6.67
N ASP A 173 -14.63 -10.75 -7.68
CA ASP A 173 -15.46 -11.23 -8.80
C ASP A 173 -14.81 -12.44 -9.50
N THR A 174 -13.50 -12.34 -9.77
CA THR A 174 -12.74 -13.46 -10.35
C THR A 174 -12.75 -14.69 -9.44
N TYR A 175 -12.65 -14.50 -8.13
CA TYR A 175 -12.71 -15.59 -7.14
C TYR A 175 -14.08 -16.27 -7.13
N LEU A 176 -15.16 -15.48 -7.07
CA LEU A 176 -16.52 -16.00 -7.05
C LEU A 176 -16.85 -16.78 -8.34
N GLN A 177 -16.40 -16.31 -9.50
CA GLN A 177 -16.54 -17.05 -10.76
C GLN A 177 -15.81 -18.40 -10.73
N GLU A 178 -14.63 -18.49 -10.09
CA GLU A 178 -13.92 -19.76 -9.94
C GLU A 178 -14.66 -20.71 -9.00
N LEU A 179 -15.22 -20.23 -7.90
CA LEU A 179 -16.06 -21.01 -7.01
C LEU A 179 -17.29 -21.58 -7.75
N ASP A 180 -17.98 -20.74 -8.53
CA ASP A 180 -19.12 -21.16 -9.36
C ASP A 180 -18.71 -22.24 -10.36
N GLN A 181 -17.55 -22.08 -11.00
CA GLN A 181 -17.01 -23.08 -11.92
C GLN A 181 -16.75 -24.43 -11.21
N TYR A 182 -16.22 -24.44 -9.98
CA TYR A 182 -16.04 -25.66 -9.19
C TYR A 182 -17.37 -26.29 -8.75
N ALA A 183 -18.43 -25.49 -8.62
CA ALA A 183 -19.80 -25.94 -8.36
C ALA A 183 -20.53 -26.40 -9.64
N GLY A 184 -19.94 -26.23 -10.82
CA GLY A 184 -20.55 -26.56 -12.12
C GLY A 184 -21.57 -25.53 -12.61
N ILE A 185 -21.53 -24.31 -12.05
CA ILE A 185 -22.41 -23.20 -12.39
C ILE A 185 -21.66 -22.29 -13.38
N SER A 186 -22.32 -21.92 -14.48
CA SER A 186 -21.79 -20.91 -15.39
C SER A 186 -22.21 -19.54 -14.89
N SER A 187 -21.26 -18.80 -14.32
CA SER A 187 -21.47 -17.44 -13.83
C SER A 187 -20.75 -16.43 -14.73
N SER A 188 -21.32 -15.24 -14.86
CA SER A 188 -20.71 -14.09 -15.54
C SER A 188 -20.14 -13.11 -14.50
N SER A 189 -19.38 -12.11 -14.97
CA SER A 189 -18.93 -11.02 -14.09
C SER A 189 -20.11 -10.31 -13.47
N ASP A 190 -20.11 -10.22 -12.14
CA ASP A 190 -21.16 -9.63 -11.33
C ASP A 190 -20.51 -8.86 -10.18
N TYR A 191 -20.24 -7.58 -10.44
CA TYR A 191 -19.57 -6.69 -9.50
C TYR A 191 -20.44 -6.36 -8.28
N ASP A 192 -21.76 -6.31 -8.44
CA ASP A 192 -22.70 -6.07 -7.33
C ASP A 192 -22.63 -7.24 -6.34
N ARG A 193 -22.65 -8.48 -6.85
CA ARG A 193 -22.47 -9.68 -6.01
C ARG A 193 -21.11 -9.72 -5.32
N ALA A 194 -20.05 -9.28 -6.00
CA ALA A 194 -18.71 -9.23 -5.42
C ALA A 194 -18.60 -8.16 -4.33
N GLN A 195 -19.30 -7.03 -4.49
CA GLN A 195 -19.40 -5.96 -3.51
C GLN A 195 -20.12 -6.45 -2.26
N ASP A 196 -21.35 -6.99 -2.41
CA ASP A 196 -22.16 -7.52 -1.31
C ASP A 196 -21.36 -8.53 -0.46
N TYR A 197 -20.61 -9.42 -1.14
CA TYR A 197 -19.79 -10.43 -0.47
C TYR A 197 -18.61 -9.83 0.33
N LEU A 198 -17.97 -8.79 -0.20
CA LEU A 198 -16.88 -8.10 0.50
C LEU A 198 -17.42 -7.31 1.70
N GLU A 199 -18.53 -6.59 1.54
CA GLU A 199 -19.18 -5.85 2.62
C GLU A 199 -19.59 -6.78 3.76
N GLU A 200 -20.29 -7.89 3.47
CA GLU A 200 -20.65 -8.89 4.47
C GLU A 200 -19.40 -9.51 5.14
N SER A 201 -18.33 -9.72 4.38
CA SER A 201 -17.09 -10.27 4.93
C SER A 201 -16.37 -9.29 5.85
N LEU A 202 -16.41 -7.98 5.58
CA LEU A 202 -15.78 -6.95 6.42
C LEU A 202 -16.44 -6.78 7.79
N GLU A 203 -17.72 -7.11 7.91
CA GLU A 203 -18.43 -7.02 9.20
C GLU A 203 -17.93 -8.05 10.23
N GLU A 204 -17.55 -9.25 9.77
CA GLU A 204 -17.25 -10.38 10.65
C GLU A 204 -15.81 -10.93 10.54
N LYS A 205 -15.08 -10.56 9.48
CA LYS A 205 -13.80 -11.18 9.13
C LYS A 205 -12.74 -10.14 8.78
N ASP A 206 -11.49 -10.51 9.00
CA ASP A 206 -10.34 -9.72 8.58
C ASP A 206 -9.90 -10.12 7.18
N ILE A 207 -9.76 -9.13 6.29
CA ILE A 207 -9.34 -9.35 4.92
C ILE A 207 -7.93 -8.79 4.74
N TYR A 208 -7.03 -9.63 4.23
CA TYR A 208 -5.63 -9.27 3.98
C TYR A 208 -5.29 -9.44 2.50
N VAL A 209 -4.55 -8.50 1.95
CA VAL A 209 -4.12 -8.53 0.54
C VAL A 209 -2.62 -8.31 0.38
N LEU A 210 -2.09 -8.85 -0.73
CA LEU A 210 -0.82 -8.39 -1.27
C LEU A 210 -1.09 -7.43 -2.42
N SER A 211 -0.48 -6.25 -2.35
CA SER A 211 -0.56 -5.18 -3.33
C SER A 211 0.75 -5.07 -4.14
N ASP A 212 0.60 -4.89 -5.44
CA ASP A 212 1.64 -4.58 -6.43
C ASP A 212 1.33 -3.18 -6.99
N HIS A 213 1.92 -2.15 -6.39
CA HIS A 213 1.70 -0.74 -6.75
C HIS A 213 0.23 -0.26 -6.65
N GLY A 214 -0.46 -0.59 -5.56
CA GLY A 214 -1.89 -0.29 -5.36
C GLY A 214 -2.84 -1.23 -6.12
N ARG A 215 -2.32 -2.23 -6.86
CA ARG A 215 -3.14 -3.29 -7.45
C ARG A 215 -3.08 -4.54 -6.60
N PHE A 216 -4.23 -5.00 -6.10
CA PHE A 216 -4.28 -6.21 -5.29
C PHE A 216 -4.13 -7.47 -6.15
N ILE A 217 -3.08 -8.24 -5.86
CA ILE A 217 -2.70 -9.44 -6.62
C ILE A 217 -3.08 -10.74 -5.91
N ALA A 218 -3.30 -10.68 -4.59
CA ALA A 218 -3.74 -11.79 -3.78
C ALA A 218 -4.57 -11.30 -2.61
N MET A 219 -5.54 -12.11 -2.19
CA MET A 219 -6.48 -11.81 -1.11
C MET A 219 -6.70 -13.05 -0.26
N ALA A 220 -6.74 -12.86 1.05
CA ALA A 220 -7.06 -13.86 2.05
C ALA A 220 -8.13 -13.30 3.00
N ILE A 221 -9.22 -14.03 3.18
CA ILE A 221 -10.26 -13.71 4.16
C ILE A 221 -10.08 -14.63 5.36
N CYS A 222 -9.95 -14.03 6.54
CA CYS A 222 -9.62 -14.70 7.78
C CYS A 222 -10.75 -14.49 8.79
N ARG A 223 -11.26 -15.59 9.34
CA ARG A 223 -12.16 -15.56 10.50
C ARG A 223 -11.35 -15.88 11.75
N MET A 224 -11.43 -15.02 12.76
CA MET A 224 -10.89 -15.30 14.09
C MET A 224 -11.91 -16.04 14.95
N ASP A 225 -11.56 -17.22 15.43
CA ASP A 225 -12.37 -17.97 16.41
C ASP A 225 -11.57 -18.18 17.69
N GLY A 226 -11.69 -17.20 18.59
CA GLY A 226 -11.00 -17.18 19.89
C GLY A 226 -9.49 -17.09 19.77
N SER A 227 -8.83 -18.26 19.70
CA SER A 227 -7.36 -18.37 19.64
C SER A 227 -6.84 -19.08 18.38
N VAL A 228 -7.67 -19.15 17.34
CA VAL A 228 -7.35 -19.82 16.07
C VAL A 228 -7.80 -18.93 14.93
N THR A 229 -6.89 -18.63 14.00
CA THR A 229 -7.19 -17.89 12.79
C THR A 229 -7.48 -18.89 11.68
N THR A 230 -8.66 -18.80 11.06
CA THR A 230 -9.07 -19.68 9.96
C THR A 230 -9.15 -18.87 8.68
N ILE A 231 -8.31 -19.18 7.70
CA ILE A 231 -8.43 -18.65 6.34
C ILE A 231 -9.58 -19.38 5.67
N THR A 232 -10.67 -18.66 5.39
CA THR A 232 -11.86 -19.20 4.73
C THR A 232 -11.69 -19.15 3.21
N ASP A 233 -11.10 -18.07 2.71
CA ASP A 233 -11.01 -17.80 1.28
C ASP A 233 -9.61 -17.30 0.96
N LEU A 234 -8.98 -17.90 -0.05
CA LEU A 234 -7.65 -17.52 -0.53
C LEU A 234 -7.66 -17.44 -2.05
N CYS A 235 -7.41 -16.25 -2.57
CA CYS A 235 -7.39 -15.96 -4.00
C CYS A 235 -6.05 -15.35 -4.42
N VAL A 236 -5.59 -15.74 -5.61
CA VAL A 236 -4.46 -15.10 -6.30
C VAL A 236 -4.82 -14.93 -7.77
N VAL A 237 -4.50 -13.74 -8.31
CA VAL A 237 -4.64 -13.42 -9.74
C VAL A 237 -3.96 -14.50 -10.58
N LYS A 238 -4.64 -14.94 -11.64
CA LYS A 238 -4.23 -16.06 -12.50
C LYS A 238 -2.78 -15.94 -12.99
N ASP A 239 -2.38 -14.75 -13.40
CA ASP A 239 -1.06 -14.47 -13.98
C ASP A 239 0.08 -14.53 -12.97
N LYS A 240 -0.23 -14.37 -11.68
CA LYS A 240 0.74 -14.43 -10.58
C LYS A 240 0.65 -15.77 -9.84
N ARG A 241 -0.01 -16.79 -10.38
CA ARG A 241 -0.01 -18.15 -9.79
C ARG A 241 1.36 -18.80 -9.95
N ARG A 242 1.75 -19.61 -8.95
CA ARG A 242 3.06 -20.31 -8.88
C ARG A 242 4.30 -19.41 -8.81
N SER A 243 4.12 -18.10 -8.61
CA SER A 243 5.23 -17.15 -8.36
C SER A 243 5.66 -17.08 -6.89
N GLY A 244 4.93 -17.75 -5.98
CA GLY A 244 5.17 -17.70 -4.53
C GLY A 244 4.32 -16.68 -3.78
N VAL A 245 3.55 -15.83 -4.47
CA VAL A 245 2.70 -14.77 -3.87
C VAL A 245 1.75 -15.31 -2.79
N ALA A 246 1.06 -16.42 -3.05
CA ALA A 246 0.16 -17.04 -2.05
C ALA A 246 0.91 -17.44 -0.77
N HIS A 247 2.12 -17.98 -0.91
CA HIS A 247 2.91 -18.41 0.24
C HIS A 247 3.43 -17.20 1.03
N GLN A 248 3.85 -16.14 0.34
CA GLN A 248 4.24 -14.88 0.96
C GLN A 248 3.08 -14.27 1.77
N LEU A 249 1.87 -14.23 1.22
CA LEU A 249 0.68 -13.73 1.93
C LEU A 249 0.43 -14.52 3.22
N ILE A 250 0.47 -15.86 3.15
CA ILE A 250 0.30 -16.72 4.32
C ILE A 250 1.39 -16.46 5.37
N CYS A 251 2.65 -16.29 4.95
CA CYS A 251 3.75 -15.99 5.87
C CYS A 251 3.58 -14.63 6.56
N GLU A 252 3.09 -13.60 5.87
CA GLU A 252 2.84 -12.29 6.50
C GLU A 252 1.68 -12.39 7.51
N ILE A 253 0.57 -13.05 7.16
CA ILE A 253 -0.55 -13.30 8.09
C ILE A 253 -0.06 -14.04 9.33
N GLN A 254 0.81 -15.05 9.17
CA GLN A 254 1.34 -15.82 10.29
C GLN A 254 2.32 -15.02 11.18
N LYS A 255 2.96 -13.97 10.66
CA LYS A 255 3.80 -13.07 11.49
C LYS A 255 2.94 -12.13 12.32
N GLU A 256 1.82 -11.68 11.77
CA GLU A 256 0.90 -10.77 12.44
C GLU A 256 0.06 -11.51 13.50
N GLU A 257 -0.45 -12.68 13.16
CA GLU A 257 -1.30 -13.51 14.01
C GLU A 257 -0.46 -14.61 14.72
N VAL A 258 -0.19 -14.46 16.03
CA VAL A 258 0.71 -15.33 16.83
C VAL A 258 0.13 -16.72 17.13
N GLN A 259 -0.70 -17.30 16.25
CA GLN A 259 -1.60 -18.40 16.58
C GLN A 259 -1.68 -19.48 15.48
N PRO A 260 -2.15 -20.71 15.78
CA PRO A 260 -2.26 -21.75 14.77
C PRO A 260 -3.23 -21.36 13.65
N LEU A 261 -2.76 -21.46 12.40
CA LEU A 261 -3.51 -21.10 11.20
C LEU A 261 -4.22 -22.32 10.62
N HIS A 262 -5.54 -22.22 10.45
CA HIS A 262 -6.37 -23.23 9.79
C HIS A 262 -6.83 -22.75 8.40
N PHE A 263 -7.16 -23.71 7.53
CA PHE A 263 -7.69 -23.43 6.20
C PHE A 263 -9.00 -24.17 6.01
N GLU A 264 -10.05 -23.46 5.64
CA GLU A 264 -11.28 -24.06 5.10
C GLU A 264 -11.15 -24.11 3.59
N VAL A 265 -11.13 -25.32 3.01
CA VAL A 265 -10.96 -25.51 1.57
C VAL A 265 -12.05 -26.41 1.03
N PRO A 266 -12.79 -25.97 -0.02
CA PRO A 266 -13.76 -26.83 -0.69
C PRO A 266 -13.14 -28.16 -1.13
N THR A 267 -13.88 -29.25 -0.93
CA THR A 267 -13.42 -30.60 -1.29
C THR A 267 -13.12 -30.75 -2.78
N ASN A 268 -13.79 -29.95 -3.62
CA ASN A 268 -13.68 -29.95 -5.08
C ASN A 268 -12.54 -29.08 -5.65
N ASN A 269 -11.61 -28.58 -4.82
CA ASN A 269 -10.49 -27.75 -5.25
C ASN A 269 -9.14 -28.48 -5.12
N PRO A 270 -8.76 -29.35 -6.08
CA PRO A 270 -7.55 -30.18 -5.97
C PRO A 270 -6.25 -29.35 -5.97
N ASN A 271 -6.25 -28.19 -6.63
CA ASN A 271 -5.08 -27.31 -6.68
C ASN A 271 -4.74 -26.75 -5.30
N MET A 272 -5.76 -26.32 -4.55
CA MET A 272 -5.58 -25.80 -3.21
C MET A 272 -5.11 -26.90 -2.24
N HIS A 273 -5.67 -28.11 -2.33
CA HIS A 273 -5.21 -29.26 -1.53
C HIS A 273 -3.73 -29.58 -1.81
N ALA A 274 -3.30 -29.59 -3.07
CA ALA A 274 -1.90 -29.86 -3.42
C ALA A 274 -0.95 -28.76 -2.92
N PHE A 275 -1.36 -27.49 -3.01
CA PHE A 275 -0.58 -26.37 -2.51
C PHE A 275 -0.40 -26.41 -0.98
N LEU A 276 -1.47 -26.63 -0.22
CA LEU A 276 -1.40 -26.70 1.24
C LEU A 276 -0.54 -27.88 1.71
N GLN A 277 -0.64 -29.03 1.04
CA GLN A 277 0.24 -30.17 1.31
C GLN A 277 1.72 -29.84 1.05
N ALA A 278 2.02 -29.09 -0.02
CA ALA A 278 3.39 -28.69 -0.34
C ALA A 278 3.99 -27.74 0.71
N ILE A 279 3.16 -26.93 1.37
CA ILE A 279 3.57 -26.02 2.46
C ILE A 279 3.62 -26.74 3.82
N GLY A 280 3.16 -27.99 3.89
CA GLY A 280 3.25 -28.83 5.10
C GLY A 280 1.98 -28.90 5.93
N TYR A 281 0.85 -28.40 5.42
CA TYR A 281 -0.45 -28.52 6.09
C TYR A 281 -1.05 -29.93 5.88
N ALA A 282 -1.57 -30.50 6.96
CA ALA A 282 -2.25 -31.78 6.94
C ALA A 282 -3.77 -31.60 6.77
N LYS A 283 -4.40 -32.46 5.97
CA LYS A 283 -5.85 -32.45 5.77
C LYS A 283 -6.55 -33.11 6.95
N ILE A 284 -7.45 -32.38 7.63
CA ILE A 284 -8.31 -32.90 8.69
C ILE A 284 -9.75 -32.95 8.17
N ILE A 285 -10.34 -34.15 8.06
CA ILE A 285 -11.72 -34.32 7.57
C ILE A 285 -12.65 -34.33 8.79
N HIS A 286 -13.46 -33.28 8.95
CA HIS A 286 -14.53 -33.26 9.94
C HIS A 286 -15.71 -34.08 9.43
N THR A 287 -16.02 -35.20 10.09
CA THR A 287 -17.19 -36.03 9.75
C THR A 287 -18.28 -35.74 10.76
N THR A 288 -19.30 -34.99 10.35
CA THR A 288 -20.44 -34.64 11.21
C THR A 288 -21.55 -35.67 11.02
N TYR A 289 -21.99 -36.29 12.12
CA TYR A 289 -23.15 -37.18 12.14
C TYR A 289 -24.35 -36.43 12.70
N THR A 290 -25.41 -36.29 11.92
CA THR A 290 -26.72 -35.78 12.39
C THR A 290 -27.70 -36.94 12.53
N LYS A 291 -28.57 -36.86 13.53
CA LYS A 291 -29.63 -37.85 13.78
C LYS A 291 -30.91 -37.45 13.05
#